data_AF-A0AAN8UHD6-F1
#
_entry.id   AF-A0AAN8UHD6-F1
#
_cell.length_a   1.000
_cell.length_b   1.000
_cell.length_c   1.000
_cell.angle_alpha   90.00
_cell.angle_beta   90.00
_cell.angle_gamma   90.00
#
_symmetry.space_group_name_H-M   'P 1'
#
loop_
_entity.id
_entity.type
_entity.pdbx_description
1 polymer ?
#
loop_
_entity_poly.entity_id
_entity_poly.type
_entity_poly.pdbx_seq_one_letter_code
_entity_poly.pdbx_strand_id
1 'polypeptide(L)'
;MPYSDWKSTESTRCKIKKFNAAAAADFVGNSSNKVKRKKMKTDTSTSDEVKRLKKEISITISSMKETRYYGKLRHQLRNTPSFQKEIKRVLGPHQHMTMVIYALGSPHFCHICQYQLAMALLLKHDFSDWIGEVEVYDPMFSPADCEVLKEFGCNVLSVNEHGQRQVKRPTLFFMPHAEKDLRASLLEANWCTSQINRMVLLSSTFDTRNPPKLPRGKVYREGKVYYDMYEVLTDALVKYTTEFEIDIPYLILQRHSFHFFNMDPNLDMDTLLPDDFTREMRLEKRREYYQMDKERNDYKHLIKMCEENFAEIFKAENGENWFEMCSEDRVPRSILCSWHTPARGWIKLNFSGISPDENGSAGFGGVIRNEHNHRLVTYKGSLYQADSIVANAEALRQGLRCLKYISPIKKLVIEGDDLSVIRWASKGPEPPEKITEALCEIFGLLQGIQIVIYYVYEEANMLARKLAIKGAKSRDLQVWVPPS
;
A
#
# COMPACT_ATOMS: atom_id res chain seq x y z
N MET A 1 4.82 33.52 7.43
CA MET A 1 4.86 33.64 8.90
C MET A 1 5.02 32.23 9.45
N PRO A 2 6.18 31.88 10.06
CA PRO A 2 6.43 30.52 10.53
C PRO A 2 5.79 30.30 11.90
N TYR A 3 5.16 29.14 12.09
CA TYR A 3 4.58 28.67 13.35
C TYR A 3 5.68 28.26 14.35
N SER A 4 6.50 29.22 14.78
CA SER A 4 7.62 29.01 15.71
C SER A 4 7.27 29.16 17.20
N ASP A 5 6.00 29.11 17.58
CA ASP A 5 5.59 29.09 18.99
C ASP A 5 4.87 27.80 19.37
N TRP A 6 5.55 26.67 19.13
CA TRP A 6 5.34 25.47 19.95
C TRP A 6 6.10 25.69 21.27
N LYS A 7 5.45 26.35 22.23
CA LYS A 7 5.90 26.22 23.61
C LYS A 7 5.56 24.80 24.07
N SER A 8 6.56 23.90 24.11
CA SER A 8 6.49 22.76 25.02
C SER A 8 6.64 23.30 26.44
N THR A 9 5.56 23.83 27.01
CA THR A 9 5.51 24.05 28.46
C THR A 9 5.50 22.69 29.13
N GLU A 10 6.62 22.38 29.78
CA GLU A 10 6.75 21.42 30.88
C GLU A 10 6.74 19.92 30.51
N SER A 11 7.92 19.31 30.59
CA SER A 11 8.24 18.32 31.64
C SER A 11 7.05 17.93 32.54
N THR A 12 6.08 17.17 32.02
CA THR A 12 5.14 16.45 32.88
C THR A 12 5.93 15.30 33.46
N ARG A 13 6.24 15.37 34.76
CA ARG A 13 6.97 14.29 35.47
C ARG A 13 6.26 12.97 35.17
N CYS A 14 6.92 12.09 34.43
CA CYS A 14 6.48 10.71 34.26
C CYS A 14 6.27 10.10 35.66
N LYS A 15 5.02 9.85 36.04
CA LYS A 15 4.70 9.22 37.32
C LYS A 15 4.68 7.71 37.12
N ILE A 16 5.80 7.07 37.46
CA ILE A 16 5.93 5.61 37.46
C ILE A 16 5.18 5.07 38.68
N LYS A 17 4.27 4.13 38.45
CA LYS A 17 3.47 3.45 39.47
C LYS A 17 3.67 1.94 39.34
N LYS A 18 3.71 1.21 40.46
CA LYS A 18 3.69 -0.26 40.44
C LYS A 18 2.26 -0.76 40.27
N PHE A 19 2.07 -1.87 39.56
CA PHE A 19 0.78 -2.56 39.54
C PHE A 19 0.44 -3.12 40.93
N ASN A 20 -0.77 -2.86 41.42
CA ASN A 20 -1.39 -3.70 42.44
C ASN A 20 -2.13 -4.82 41.71
N ALA A 21 -1.88 -6.09 42.08
CA ALA A 21 -2.51 -7.26 41.45
C ALA A 21 -4.05 -7.16 41.40
N ALA A 22 -4.69 -6.55 42.41
CA ALA A 22 -6.13 -6.30 42.43
C ALA A 22 -6.55 -5.13 41.50
N ALA A 23 -5.82 -4.01 41.49
CA ALA A 23 -6.16 -2.84 40.67
C ALA A 23 -5.85 -3.01 39.17
N ALA A 24 -4.88 -3.87 38.82
CA ALA A 24 -4.61 -4.27 37.43
C ALA A 24 -5.79 -5.06 36.84
N ALA A 25 -6.52 -5.80 37.68
CA ALA A 25 -7.79 -6.43 37.35
C ALA A 25 -8.94 -5.40 37.25
N ASP A 26 -8.97 -4.34 38.06
CA ASP A 26 -10.01 -3.28 37.92
C ASP A 26 -9.88 -2.42 36.67
N PHE A 27 -8.67 -2.27 36.10
CA PHE A 27 -8.51 -1.71 34.75
C PHE A 27 -9.20 -2.57 33.67
N VAL A 28 -9.51 -3.83 33.98
CA VAL A 28 -10.26 -4.78 33.14
C VAL A 28 -11.77 -4.52 33.20
N GLY A 29 -12.28 -3.71 34.14
CA GLY A 29 -13.71 -3.38 34.33
C GLY A 29 -14.66 -4.06 33.33
N ASN A 30 -14.99 -5.31 33.63
CA ASN A 30 -15.88 -6.22 32.88
C ASN A 30 -15.58 -6.46 31.39
N SER A 31 -14.41 -7.01 31.04
CA SER A 31 -14.28 -7.86 29.85
C SER A 31 -13.84 -9.30 30.14
N SER A 32 -13.89 -9.74 31.40
CA SER A 32 -14.16 -11.14 31.75
C SER A 32 -15.66 -11.44 31.57
N ASN A 33 -16.25 -10.98 30.46
CA ASN A 33 -17.12 -11.92 29.80
C ASN A 33 -16.20 -13.11 29.53
N LYS A 34 -16.51 -14.26 30.16
CA LYS A 34 -16.48 -15.48 29.38
C LYS A 34 -17.20 -15.10 28.10
N VAL A 35 -16.43 -14.67 27.11
CA VAL A 35 -16.77 -14.89 25.73
C VAL A 35 -16.78 -16.42 25.73
N LYS A 36 -17.93 -17.00 26.11
CA LYS A 36 -18.51 -18.06 25.30
C LYS A 36 -18.10 -17.62 23.91
N ARG A 37 -17.41 -18.46 23.17
CA ARG A 37 -17.43 -18.35 21.71
C ARG A 37 -18.90 -18.42 21.24
N LYS A 38 -19.81 -17.53 21.68
CA LYS A 38 -20.57 -16.73 20.75
C LYS A 38 -19.48 -16.20 19.83
N LYS A 39 -19.29 -16.94 18.72
CA LYS A 39 -19.05 -16.29 17.44
C LYS A 39 -19.85 -15.00 17.54
N MET A 40 -19.18 -13.87 17.74
CA MET A 40 -19.81 -12.63 17.34
C MET A 40 -20.05 -12.93 15.86
N LYS A 41 -21.29 -13.25 15.52
CA LYS A 41 -21.83 -12.95 14.21
C LYS A 41 -21.84 -11.41 14.15
N THR A 42 -20.68 -10.77 14.29
CA THR A 42 -20.40 -9.61 13.45
C THR A 42 -20.62 -10.17 12.09
N ASP A 43 -21.64 -9.65 11.42
CA ASP A 43 -21.97 -10.03 10.08
C ASP A 43 -20.68 -9.86 9.25
N THR A 44 -19.91 -10.93 9.13
CA THR A 44 -18.70 -11.03 8.31
C THR A 44 -19.18 -11.15 6.87
N SER A 45 -20.09 -10.27 6.50
CA SER A 45 -20.62 -10.13 5.17
C SER A 45 -19.60 -9.34 4.36
N THR A 46 -19.53 -9.66 3.09
CA THR A 46 -18.77 -8.90 2.10
C THR A 46 -19.06 -7.40 2.21
N SER A 47 -20.31 -7.02 2.55
CA SER A 47 -20.73 -5.63 2.74
C SER A 47 -19.94 -4.85 3.82
N ASP A 48 -19.67 -5.45 5.00
CA ASP A 48 -18.85 -4.77 6.02
C ASP A 48 -17.37 -4.68 5.58
N GLU A 49 -16.86 -5.66 4.82
CA GLU A 49 -15.51 -5.55 4.25
C GLU A 49 -15.44 -4.40 3.26
N VAL A 50 -16.41 -4.34 2.34
CA VAL A 50 -16.51 -3.28 1.32
C VAL A 50 -16.53 -1.91 1.98
N LYS A 51 -17.35 -1.73 3.03
CA LYS A 51 -17.41 -0.47 3.78
C LYS A 51 -16.06 -0.07 4.37
N ARG A 52 -15.35 -1.02 4.98
CA ARG A 52 -14.07 -0.74 5.65
C ARG A 52 -12.95 -0.52 4.65
N LEU A 53 -12.84 -1.38 3.64
CA LEU A 53 -11.89 -1.25 2.55
C LEU A 53 -12.08 0.07 1.80
N LYS A 54 -13.33 0.47 1.52
CA LYS A 54 -13.62 1.79 0.96
C LYS A 54 -13.08 2.91 1.83
N LYS A 55 -13.33 2.87 3.15
CA LYS A 55 -12.82 3.88 4.09
C LYS A 55 -11.28 3.94 4.05
N GLU A 56 -10.61 2.79 4.06
CA GLU A 56 -9.14 2.70 3.96
C GLU A 56 -8.62 3.32 2.66
N ILE A 57 -9.22 2.98 1.52
CA ILE A 57 -8.85 3.55 0.21
C ILE A 57 -9.14 5.06 0.16
N SER A 58 -10.26 5.54 0.70
CA SER A 58 -10.54 6.99 0.79
C SER A 58 -9.49 7.73 1.62
N ILE A 59 -9.08 7.19 2.76
CA ILE A 59 -7.98 7.74 3.57
C ILE A 59 -6.69 7.76 2.73
N THR A 60 -6.40 6.67 2.01
CA THR A 60 -5.24 6.55 1.11
C THR A 60 -5.21 7.65 0.06
N ILE A 61 -6.34 7.89 -0.62
CA ILE A 61 -6.50 8.94 -1.63
C ILE A 61 -6.24 10.32 -1.03
N SER A 62 -6.89 10.63 0.11
CA SER A 62 -6.72 11.92 0.79
C SER A 62 -5.27 12.15 1.23
N SER A 63 -4.65 11.18 1.90
CA SER A 63 -3.26 11.28 2.34
C SER A 63 -2.30 11.42 1.16
N MET A 64 -2.51 10.68 0.05
CA MET A 64 -1.66 10.79 -1.14
C MET A 64 -1.79 12.17 -1.79
N LYS A 65 -3.00 12.71 -1.90
CA LYS A 65 -3.29 14.02 -2.50
C LYS A 65 -2.55 15.15 -1.80
N GLU A 66 -2.37 15.05 -0.49
CA GLU A 66 -1.70 16.05 0.34
C GLU A 66 -0.17 15.99 0.27
N THR A 67 0.41 14.91 -0.28
CA THR A 67 1.87 14.78 -0.39
C THR A 67 2.46 15.79 -1.38
N ARG A 68 3.68 16.27 -1.09
CA ARG A 68 4.47 17.06 -2.04
C ARG A 68 4.81 16.24 -3.28
N TYR A 69 4.92 14.91 -3.16
CA TYR A 69 5.15 14.01 -4.29
C TYR A 69 4.04 14.08 -5.34
N TYR A 70 2.78 13.90 -4.91
CA TYR A 70 1.65 14.03 -5.83
C TYR A 70 1.51 15.46 -6.34
N GLY A 71 1.73 16.46 -5.48
CA GLY A 71 1.76 17.87 -5.90
C GLY A 71 2.77 18.16 -7.01
N LYS A 72 3.99 17.61 -6.90
CA LYS A 72 5.04 17.73 -7.93
C LYS A 72 4.64 17.02 -9.22
N LEU A 73 4.14 15.78 -9.14
CA LEU A 73 3.65 15.04 -10.32
C LEU A 73 2.55 15.83 -11.03
N ARG A 74 1.54 16.29 -10.29
CA ARG A 74 0.45 17.09 -10.82
C ARG A 74 0.96 18.36 -11.52
N HIS A 75 1.89 19.07 -10.89
CA HIS A 75 2.51 20.25 -11.47
C HIS A 75 3.30 19.90 -12.74
N GLN A 76 4.11 18.85 -12.70
CA GLN A 76 4.92 18.37 -13.83
C GLN A 76 4.02 18.06 -15.03
N LEU A 77 2.97 17.24 -14.87
CA LEU A 77 2.08 16.87 -15.97
C LEU A 77 1.32 18.08 -16.53
N ARG A 78 0.85 19.01 -15.69
CA ARG A 78 0.12 20.21 -16.16
C ARG A 78 1.00 21.20 -16.90
N ASN A 79 2.23 21.41 -16.43
CA ASN A 79 3.05 22.53 -16.86
C ASN A 79 4.15 22.15 -17.87
N THR A 80 4.29 20.88 -18.24
CA THR A 80 5.26 20.47 -19.26
C THR A 80 4.67 20.56 -20.67
N PRO A 81 5.12 21.50 -21.54
CA PRO A 81 4.52 21.70 -22.85
C PRO A 81 4.68 20.49 -23.79
N SER A 82 5.81 19.78 -23.71
CA SER A 82 6.05 18.57 -24.50
C SER A 82 5.08 17.45 -24.14
N PHE A 83 4.82 17.23 -22.84
CA PHE A 83 3.82 16.28 -22.38
C PHE A 83 2.41 16.64 -22.88
N GLN A 84 2.02 17.90 -22.72
CA GLN A 84 0.72 18.40 -23.18
C GLN A 84 0.54 18.28 -24.70
N LYS A 85 1.61 18.47 -25.46
CA LYS A 85 1.62 18.26 -26.92
C LYS A 85 1.35 16.79 -27.26
N GLU A 86 2.01 15.85 -26.59
CA GLU A 86 1.80 14.42 -26.82
C GLU A 86 0.38 13.96 -26.44
N ILE A 87 -0.17 14.44 -25.32
CA ILE A 87 -1.57 14.18 -24.94
C ILE A 87 -2.53 14.64 -26.05
N LYS A 88 -2.38 15.88 -26.53
CA LYS A 88 -3.21 16.41 -27.62
C LYS A 88 -3.07 15.61 -28.91
N ARG A 89 -1.86 15.19 -29.25
CA ARG A 89 -1.59 14.36 -30.43
C ARG A 89 -2.32 13.02 -30.34
N VAL A 90 -2.20 12.32 -29.22
CA VAL A 90 -2.82 11.01 -29.03
C VAL A 90 -4.35 11.10 -28.97
N LEU A 91 -4.89 12.14 -28.31
CA LEU A 91 -6.34 12.39 -28.30
C LEU A 91 -6.91 12.63 -29.70
N GLY A 92 -6.22 13.40 -30.53
CA GLY A 92 -6.72 13.83 -31.83
C GLY A 92 -8.10 14.50 -31.70
N PRO A 93 -9.15 13.99 -32.37
CA PRO A 93 -10.50 14.55 -32.27
C PRO A 93 -11.27 14.10 -31.01
N HIS A 94 -10.74 13.15 -30.23
CA HIS A 94 -11.43 12.62 -29.06
C HIS A 94 -11.28 13.57 -27.87
N GLN A 95 -12.36 13.70 -27.09
CA GLN A 95 -12.33 14.52 -25.88
C GLN A 95 -11.45 13.91 -24.79
N HIS A 96 -11.48 12.60 -24.64
CA HIS A 96 -10.79 11.90 -23.55
C HIS A 96 -10.26 10.52 -23.99
N MET A 97 -9.27 10.03 -23.26
CA MET A 97 -8.78 8.65 -23.34
C MET A 97 -9.48 7.80 -22.29
N THR A 98 -9.73 6.52 -22.60
CA THR A 98 -10.07 5.55 -21.55
C THR A 98 -8.79 5.16 -20.80
N MET A 99 -8.82 5.19 -19.47
CA MET A 99 -7.76 4.58 -18.67
C MET A 99 -8.07 3.10 -18.45
N VAL A 100 -7.12 2.22 -18.78
CA VAL A 100 -7.21 0.79 -18.54
C VAL A 100 -6.13 0.40 -17.54
N ILE A 101 -6.54 -0.12 -16.39
CA ILE A 101 -5.64 -0.55 -15.33
C ILE A 101 -5.53 -2.07 -15.37
N TYR A 102 -4.29 -2.55 -15.52
CA TYR A 102 -3.93 -3.96 -15.40
C TYR A 102 -2.83 -4.16 -14.37
N ALA A 103 -2.76 -5.37 -13.80
CA ALA A 103 -1.78 -5.75 -12.78
C ALA A 103 -1.81 -4.81 -11.56
N LEU A 104 -3.01 -4.46 -11.11
CA LEU A 104 -3.20 -3.65 -9.91
C LEU A 104 -2.90 -4.46 -8.63
N GLY A 105 -3.08 -5.79 -8.68
CA GLY A 105 -3.18 -6.65 -7.50
C GLY A 105 -4.49 -6.45 -6.74
N SER A 106 -4.58 -6.91 -5.49
CA SER A 106 -5.79 -6.76 -4.66
C SER A 106 -5.64 -5.64 -3.62
N PRO A 107 -6.35 -4.51 -3.75
CA PRO A 107 -6.46 -3.49 -2.70
C PRO A 107 -6.94 -4.04 -1.34
N HIS A 108 -7.73 -5.11 -1.35
CA HIS A 108 -8.20 -5.81 -0.15
C HIS A 108 -7.07 -6.53 0.61
N PHE A 109 -6.03 -7.01 -0.08
CA PHE A 109 -4.93 -7.77 0.53
C PHE A 109 -3.57 -7.08 0.51
N CYS A 110 -3.39 -5.98 -0.20
CA CYS A 110 -2.09 -5.32 -0.31
C CYS A 110 -2.24 -3.80 -0.25
N HIS A 111 -1.46 -3.15 0.61
CA HIS A 111 -1.55 -1.70 0.75
C HIS A 111 -0.85 -0.95 -0.39
N ILE A 112 0.15 -1.55 -1.04
CA ILE A 112 0.75 -1.01 -2.27
C ILE A 112 -0.32 -0.89 -3.36
N CYS A 113 -1.19 -1.90 -3.51
CA CYS A 113 -2.33 -1.85 -4.44
C CYS A 113 -3.31 -0.71 -4.12
N GLN A 114 -3.56 -0.42 -2.83
CA GLN A 114 -4.38 0.73 -2.44
C GLN A 114 -3.75 2.06 -2.85
N TYR A 115 -2.44 2.21 -2.69
CA TYR A 115 -1.73 3.40 -3.15
C TYR A 115 -1.71 3.49 -4.69
N GLN A 116 -1.59 2.37 -5.42
CA GLN A 116 -1.63 2.35 -6.88
C GLN A 116 -2.99 2.82 -7.40
N LEU A 117 -4.06 2.30 -6.80
CA LEU A 117 -5.42 2.71 -7.10
C LEU A 117 -5.64 4.19 -6.77
N ALA A 118 -5.17 4.65 -5.60
CA ALA A 118 -5.27 6.04 -5.21
C ALA A 118 -4.59 6.98 -6.23
N MET A 119 -3.41 6.60 -6.73
CA MET A 119 -2.72 7.35 -7.78
C MET A 119 -3.53 7.42 -9.08
N ALA A 120 -4.04 6.28 -9.56
CA ALA A 120 -4.85 6.22 -10.79
C ALA A 120 -6.13 7.06 -10.67
N LEU A 121 -6.83 6.97 -9.55
CA LEU A 121 -8.04 7.76 -9.26
C LEU A 121 -7.75 9.26 -9.14
N LEU A 122 -6.63 9.63 -8.51
CA LEU A 122 -6.19 11.02 -8.44
C LEU A 122 -5.83 11.57 -9.82
N LEU A 123 -5.12 10.79 -10.66
CA LEU A 123 -4.87 11.16 -12.06
C LEU A 123 -6.19 11.40 -12.79
N LYS A 124 -7.13 10.45 -12.71
CA LYS A 124 -8.47 10.58 -13.29
C LYS A 124 -9.20 11.86 -12.82
N HIS A 125 -9.13 12.17 -11.53
CA HIS A 125 -9.77 13.34 -10.95
C HIS A 125 -9.13 14.65 -11.42
N ASP A 126 -7.81 14.77 -11.33
CA ASP A 126 -7.09 16.03 -11.59
C ASP A 126 -6.86 16.32 -13.08
N PHE A 127 -7.02 15.30 -13.93
CA PHE A 127 -6.82 15.36 -15.38
C PHE A 127 -8.05 14.84 -16.13
N SER A 128 -9.25 15.12 -15.60
CA SER A 128 -10.52 14.72 -16.18
C SER A 128 -10.80 15.33 -17.57
N ASP A 129 -10.03 16.35 -17.95
CA ASP A 129 -10.03 16.97 -19.27
C ASP A 129 -9.52 16.06 -20.38
N TRP A 130 -8.67 15.07 -20.06
CA TRP A 130 -8.19 14.08 -21.03
C TRP A 130 -8.24 12.62 -20.55
N ILE A 131 -8.55 12.36 -19.28
CA ILE A 131 -8.83 11.03 -18.75
C ILE A 131 -10.34 10.87 -18.54
N GLY A 132 -10.95 10.01 -19.35
CA GLY A 132 -12.37 9.66 -19.31
C GLY A 132 -12.63 8.49 -18.38
N GLU A 133 -13.37 7.49 -18.85
CA GLU A 133 -13.69 6.29 -18.08
C GLU A 133 -12.45 5.52 -17.60
N VAL A 134 -12.57 4.89 -16.44
CA VAL A 134 -11.56 3.99 -15.88
C VAL A 134 -12.09 2.56 -15.95
N GLU A 135 -11.39 1.70 -16.68
CA GLU A 135 -11.64 0.27 -16.76
C GLU A 135 -10.52 -0.47 -16.02
N VAL A 136 -10.87 -1.49 -15.25
CA VAL A 136 -9.92 -2.17 -14.37
C VAL A 136 -10.12 -3.68 -14.44
N TYR A 137 -9.02 -4.42 -14.53
CA TYR A 137 -9.02 -5.87 -14.38
C TYR A 137 -7.76 -6.35 -13.68
N ASP A 138 -7.96 -7.28 -12.77
CA ASP A 138 -6.89 -8.07 -12.18
C ASP A 138 -7.47 -9.42 -11.71
N PRO A 139 -6.85 -10.57 -12.03
CA PRO A 139 -7.31 -11.87 -11.55
C PRO A 139 -7.25 -12.00 -10.01
N MET A 140 -6.50 -11.12 -9.33
CA MET A 140 -6.39 -11.10 -7.87
C MET A 140 -7.54 -10.38 -7.18
N PHE A 141 -8.48 -9.77 -7.90
CA PHE A 141 -9.60 -9.07 -7.27
C PHE A 141 -10.52 -10.03 -6.51
N SER A 142 -10.69 -9.73 -5.23
CA SER A 142 -11.72 -10.32 -4.39
C SER A 142 -13.10 -9.72 -4.70
N PRO A 143 -14.20 -10.35 -4.26
CA PRO A 143 -15.52 -9.75 -4.37
C PRO A 143 -15.63 -8.34 -3.76
N ALA A 144 -14.92 -8.10 -2.65
CA ALA A 144 -14.87 -6.79 -2.02
C ALA A 144 -14.11 -5.75 -2.87
N ASP A 145 -13.01 -6.14 -3.52
CA ASP A 145 -12.30 -5.26 -4.47
C ASP A 145 -13.23 -4.83 -5.60
N CYS A 146 -13.91 -5.79 -6.24
CA CYS A 146 -14.82 -5.53 -7.35
C CYS A 146 -15.96 -4.57 -6.97
N GLU A 147 -16.52 -4.69 -5.77
CA GLU A 147 -17.60 -3.82 -5.30
C GLU A 147 -17.07 -2.42 -4.97
N VAL A 148 -15.95 -2.31 -4.24
CA VAL A 148 -15.34 -1.02 -3.89
C VAL A 148 -14.85 -0.26 -5.14
N LEU A 149 -14.25 -0.94 -6.11
CA LEU A 149 -13.82 -0.33 -7.37
C LEU A 149 -15.00 0.31 -8.12
N LYS A 150 -16.16 -0.37 -8.16
CA LYS A 150 -17.39 0.19 -8.75
C LYS A 150 -17.89 1.41 -7.98
N GLU A 151 -17.80 1.40 -6.65
CA GLU A 151 -18.18 2.55 -5.83
C GLU A 151 -17.26 3.77 -6.03
N PHE A 152 -16.02 3.56 -6.47
CA PHE A 152 -15.10 4.63 -6.89
C PHE A 152 -15.25 5.03 -8.37
N GLY A 153 -16.24 4.47 -9.09
CA GLY A 153 -16.53 4.81 -10.48
C GLY A 153 -15.69 4.04 -11.51
N CYS A 154 -15.01 2.97 -11.11
CA CYS A 154 -14.29 2.10 -12.04
C CYS A 154 -15.23 1.05 -12.66
N ASN A 155 -15.07 0.82 -13.96
CA ASN A 155 -15.70 -0.27 -14.68
C ASN A 155 -14.84 -1.54 -14.53
N VAL A 156 -15.26 -2.43 -13.64
CA VAL A 156 -14.58 -3.71 -13.41
C VAL A 156 -14.90 -4.68 -14.53
N LEU A 157 -13.87 -5.09 -15.28
CA LEU A 157 -14.02 -6.04 -16.38
C LEU A 157 -14.24 -7.46 -15.82
N SER A 158 -15.09 -8.23 -16.50
CA SER A 158 -15.41 -9.62 -16.09
C SER A 158 -14.58 -10.68 -16.81
N VAL A 159 -13.77 -10.27 -17.79
CA VAL A 159 -13.01 -11.17 -18.67
C VAL A 159 -11.53 -10.86 -18.53
N ASN A 160 -10.72 -11.90 -18.33
CA ASN A 160 -9.28 -11.79 -18.46
C ASN A 160 -8.92 -11.56 -19.93
N GLU A 161 -8.51 -10.34 -20.27
CA GLU A 161 -8.02 -10.04 -21.61
C GLU A 161 -6.56 -10.45 -21.81
N HIS A 162 -5.88 -10.89 -20.73
CA HIS A 162 -4.47 -11.28 -20.72
C HIS A 162 -3.55 -10.22 -21.35
N GLY A 163 -3.89 -8.94 -21.12
CA GLY A 163 -3.18 -7.80 -21.69
C GLY A 163 -3.46 -7.54 -23.18
N GLN A 164 -4.28 -8.34 -23.87
CA GLN A 164 -4.43 -8.28 -25.33
C GLN A 164 -5.50 -7.30 -25.82
N ARG A 165 -5.71 -6.23 -25.05
CA ARG A 165 -6.67 -5.21 -25.41
C ARG A 165 -6.22 -4.49 -26.68
N GLN A 166 -6.96 -4.69 -27.76
CA GLN A 166 -6.75 -3.94 -28.99
C GLN A 166 -7.28 -2.53 -28.86
N VAL A 167 -6.41 -1.56 -29.10
CA VAL A 167 -6.71 -0.13 -29.03
C VAL A 167 -7.50 0.29 -30.26
N LYS A 168 -8.73 0.74 -30.04
CA LYS A 168 -9.63 1.25 -31.09
C LYS A 168 -9.75 2.78 -31.08
N ARG A 169 -9.53 3.38 -29.91
CA ARG A 169 -9.61 4.82 -29.60
C ARG A 169 -8.43 5.19 -28.70
N PRO A 170 -8.15 6.47 -28.43
CA PRO A 170 -7.10 6.87 -27.50
C PRO A 170 -7.25 6.19 -26.14
N THR A 171 -6.22 5.48 -25.70
CA THR A 171 -6.26 4.66 -24.49
C THR A 171 -4.98 4.82 -23.69
N LEU A 172 -5.11 5.13 -22.40
CA LEU A 172 -4.03 5.13 -21.44
C LEU A 172 -4.01 3.78 -20.69
N PHE A 173 -2.94 3.01 -20.80
CA PHE A 173 -2.73 1.84 -19.95
C PHE A 173 -1.94 2.23 -18.71
N PHE A 174 -2.53 2.07 -17.53
CA PHE A 174 -1.87 2.24 -16.23
C PHE A 174 -1.39 0.88 -15.75
N MET A 175 -0.09 0.62 -15.87
CA MET A 175 0.54 -0.69 -15.65
C MET A 175 1.90 -0.57 -14.94
N PRO A 176 2.00 0.11 -13.78
CA PRO A 176 3.29 0.38 -13.17
C PRO A 176 4.04 -0.90 -12.76
N HIS A 177 3.36 -1.82 -12.06
CA HIS A 177 3.97 -3.05 -11.56
C HIS A 177 3.63 -4.29 -12.40
N ALA A 178 3.24 -4.08 -13.65
CA ALA A 178 2.94 -5.18 -14.55
C ALA A 178 4.22 -5.94 -14.95
N GLU A 179 4.12 -7.27 -14.90
CA GLU A 179 5.16 -8.15 -15.38
C GLU A 179 5.46 -7.94 -16.87
N LYS A 180 6.66 -8.35 -17.29
CA LYS A 180 7.12 -8.20 -18.67
C LYS A 180 6.17 -8.88 -19.66
N ASP A 181 5.72 -10.11 -19.36
CA ASP A 181 4.88 -10.89 -20.28
C ASP A 181 3.51 -10.25 -20.53
N LEU A 182 2.92 -9.63 -19.50
CA LEU A 182 1.65 -8.92 -19.65
C LEU A 182 1.81 -7.67 -20.52
N ARG A 183 2.90 -6.92 -20.34
CA ARG A 183 3.23 -5.76 -21.18
C ARG A 183 3.56 -6.18 -22.61
N ALA A 184 4.32 -7.26 -22.79
CA ALA A 184 4.64 -7.83 -24.10
C ALA A 184 3.35 -8.23 -24.84
N SER A 185 2.43 -8.89 -24.14
CA SER A 185 1.12 -9.26 -24.68
C SER A 185 0.32 -8.04 -25.16
N LEU A 186 0.37 -6.93 -24.42
CA LEU A 186 -0.26 -5.67 -24.81
C LEU A 186 0.39 -5.03 -26.04
N LEU A 187 1.72 -4.93 -26.06
CA LEU A 187 2.46 -4.38 -27.19
C LEU A 187 2.22 -5.21 -28.45
N GLU A 188 2.31 -6.54 -28.34
CA GLU A 188 2.09 -7.46 -29.45
C GLU A 188 0.64 -7.40 -29.98
N ALA A 189 -0.36 -7.31 -29.10
CA ALA A 189 -1.77 -7.18 -29.52
C ALA A 189 -2.05 -5.89 -30.30
N ASN A 190 -1.18 -4.89 -30.17
CA ASN A 190 -1.25 -3.59 -30.80
C ASN A 190 -0.05 -3.33 -31.74
N TRP A 191 0.60 -4.38 -32.25
CA TRP A 191 1.77 -4.31 -33.12
C TRP A 191 1.41 -3.83 -34.54
N CYS A 192 0.85 -2.63 -34.62
CA CYS A 192 0.45 -1.94 -35.83
C CYS A 192 0.46 -0.43 -35.56
N THR A 193 0.95 0.35 -36.52
CA THR A 193 1.12 1.81 -36.42
C THR A 193 -0.20 2.51 -36.05
N SER A 194 -1.31 2.04 -36.62
CA SER A 194 -2.65 2.60 -36.39
C SER A 194 -3.16 2.44 -34.95
N GLN A 195 -2.71 1.40 -34.24
CA GLN A 195 -3.13 1.10 -32.87
C GLN A 195 -2.14 1.67 -31.85
N ILE A 196 -0.84 1.43 -32.05
CA ILE A 196 0.20 1.83 -31.10
C ILE A 196 0.27 3.35 -30.93
N ASN A 197 0.07 4.11 -32.01
CA ASN A 197 0.07 5.58 -31.99
C ASN A 197 -1.11 6.17 -31.20
N ARG A 198 -2.14 5.37 -30.88
CA ARG A 198 -3.31 5.77 -30.07
C ARG A 198 -3.17 5.35 -28.61
N MET A 199 -2.07 4.68 -28.27
CA MET A 199 -1.82 4.18 -26.93
C MET A 199 -0.87 5.11 -26.17
N VAL A 200 -1.17 5.34 -24.90
CA VAL A 200 -0.20 5.82 -23.92
C VAL A 200 0.01 4.69 -22.92
N LEU A 201 1.26 4.32 -22.65
CA LEU A 201 1.57 3.33 -21.63
C LEU A 201 2.23 4.04 -20.45
N LEU A 202 1.67 3.90 -19.25
CA LEU A 202 2.32 4.28 -18.00
C LEU A 202 2.88 3.01 -17.35
N SER A 203 4.18 2.82 -17.45
CA SER A 203 4.88 1.63 -16.94
C SER A 203 6.32 1.96 -16.55
N SER A 204 7.06 0.99 -16.04
CA SER A 204 8.51 1.13 -15.81
C SER A 204 9.20 1.66 -17.07
N THR A 205 10.24 2.48 -16.93
CA THR A 205 11.00 2.98 -18.08
C THR A 205 11.56 1.83 -18.93
N PHE A 206 11.81 2.06 -20.22
CA PHE A 206 12.45 1.06 -21.11
C PHE A 206 13.98 0.94 -20.87
N ASP A 207 14.47 1.56 -19.78
CA ASP A 207 15.86 1.67 -19.30
C ASP A 207 16.92 1.70 -20.41
N THR A 208 16.89 2.73 -21.24
CA THR A 208 17.83 2.96 -22.35
C THR A 208 19.22 3.43 -21.89
N ARG A 209 19.40 3.71 -20.59
CA ARG A 209 20.62 4.33 -20.04
C ARG A 209 21.80 3.36 -19.93
N ASN A 210 21.52 2.05 -19.86
CA ASN A 210 22.53 0.98 -19.88
C ASN A 210 22.15 -0.06 -20.94
N PRO A 211 22.40 0.21 -22.24
CA PRO A 211 22.18 -0.81 -23.26
C PRO A 211 23.13 -2.00 -22.98
N PRO A 212 22.62 -3.24 -22.90
CA PRO A 212 23.49 -4.40 -22.72
C PRO A 212 24.43 -4.55 -23.93
N LYS A 213 25.59 -5.16 -23.71
CA LYS A 213 26.63 -5.38 -24.73
C LYS A 213 26.21 -6.34 -25.86
N LEU A 214 25.01 -6.92 -25.78
CA LEU A 214 24.42 -7.87 -26.74
C LEU A 214 23.02 -7.35 -27.13
N PRO A 215 22.51 -7.65 -28.35
CA PRO A 215 21.12 -7.32 -28.71
C PRO A 215 20.16 -7.86 -27.65
N ARG A 216 19.29 -7.00 -27.10
CA ARG A 216 18.43 -7.39 -25.96
C ARG A 216 17.53 -8.55 -26.36
N GLY A 217 17.28 -9.42 -25.40
CA GLY A 217 16.29 -10.50 -25.50
C GLY A 217 16.76 -11.83 -26.09
N LYS A 218 17.91 -11.95 -26.78
CA LYS A 218 18.41 -13.27 -27.21
C LYS A 218 19.08 -14.02 -26.05
N VAL A 219 18.45 -15.09 -25.59
CA VAL A 219 18.97 -16.02 -24.57
C VAL A 219 19.32 -17.35 -25.22
N TYR A 220 20.57 -17.78 -25.11
CA TYR A 220 20.99 -19.11 -25.57
C TYR A 220 20.87 -20.11 -24.42
N ARG A 221 20.07 -21.16 -24.61
CA ARG A 221 19.95 -22.24 -23.61
C ARG A 221 19.86 -23.58 -24.33
N GLU A 222 20.75 -24.51 -23.98
CA GLU A 222 20.78 -25.88 -24.54
C GLU A 222 20.83 -25.92 -26.08
N GLY A 223 21.56 -24.99 -26.71
CA GLY A 223 21.67 -24.90 -28.17
C GLY A 223 20.43 -24.31 -28.88
N LYS A 224 19.41 -23.86 -28.13
CA LYS A 224 18.25 -23.14 -28.66
C LYS A 224 18.34 -21.65 -28.35
N VAL A 225 17.84 -20.84 -29.28
CA VAL A 225 17.69 -19.38 -29.12
C VAL A 225 16.30 -19.10 -28.56
N TYR A 226 16.24 -18.38 -27.45
CA TYR A 226 15.01 -17.89 -26.84
C TYR A 226 14.99 -16.37 -26.92
N TYR A 227 13.79 -15.82 -27.11
CA TYR A 227 13.56 -14.39 -27.08
C TYR A 227 12.79 -13.99 -25.83
N ASP A 228 13.31 -13.02 -25.08
CA ASP A 228 12.48 -12.20 -24.19
C ASP A 228 11.64 -11.27 -25.10
N MET A 229 10.37 -11.62 -25.26
CA MET A 229 9.46 -10.89 -26.15
C MET A 229 9.36 -9.43 -25.76
N TYR A 230 9.27 -9.12 -24.46
CA TYR A 230 9.13 -7.75 -24.01
C TYR A 230 10.32 -6.90 -24.47
N GLU A 231 11.53 -7.39 -24.25
CA GLU A 231 12.77 -6.69 -24.61
C GLU A 231 12.85 -6.42 -26.12
N VAL A 232 12.60 -7.44 -26.95
CA VAL A 232 12.65 -7.31 -28.42
C VAL A 232 11.64 -6.28 -28.92
N LEU A 233 10.41 -6.33 -28.41
CA LEU A 233 9.37 -5.38 -28.80
C LEU A 233 9.74 -3.96 -28.34
N THR A 234 10.21 -3.77 -27.11
CA THR A 234 10.60 -2.43 -26.63
C THR A 234 11.80 -1.87 -27.39
N ASP A 235 12.75 -2.70 -27.80
CA ASP A 235 13.91 -2.27 -28.59
C ASP A 235 13.53 -1.75 -29.98
N ALA A 236 12.56 -2.42 -30.61
CA ALA A 236 12.00 -1.95 -31.87
C ALA A 236 11.25 -0.61 -31.71
N LEU A 237 10.62 -0.38 -30.55
CA LEU A 237 9.82 0.83 -30.29
C LEU A 237 10.61 2.02 -29.76
N VAL A 238 11.77 1.79 -29.14
CA VAL A 238 12.46 2.80 -28.33
C VAL A 238 12.75 4.10 -29.10
N LYS A 239 13.16 4.00 -30.37
CA LYS A 239 13.48 5.15 -31.23
C LYS A 239 12.25 5.96 -31.64
N TYR A 240 11.07 5.36 -31.51
CA TYR A 240 9.78 5.93 -31.86
C TYR A 240 8.95 6.28 -30.61
N THR A 241 9.54 6.19 -29.43
CA THR A 241 8.87 6.43 -28.15
C THR A 241 9.43 7.67 -27.50
N THR A 242 8.55 8.60 -27.14
CA THR A 242 8.88 9.68 -26.21
C THR A 242 8.59 9.21 -24.79
N GLU A 243 9.62 9.00 -23.99
CA GLU A 243 9.50 8.68 -22.56
C GLU A 243 9.44 9.95 -21.73
N PHE A 244 8.39 10.10 -20.93
CA PHE A 244 8.26 11.15 -19.93
C PHE A 244 8.43 10.56 -18.54
N GLU A 245 9.65 10.61 -18.01
CA GLU A 245 10.00 10.06 -16.68
C GLU A 245 9.31 10.86 -15.56
N ILE A 246 8.71 10.12 -14.63
CA ILE A 246 8.10 10.68 -13.43
C ILE A 246 9.22 10.99 -12.43
N ASP A 247 9.45 12.29 -12.20
CA ASP A 247 10.51 12.77 -11.30
C ASP A 247 9.99 12.85 -9.85
N ILE A 248 9.72 11.68 -9.27
CA ILE A 248 9.41 11.57 -7.84
C ILE A 248 10.38 10.59 -7.16
N PRO A 249 11.09 11.02 -6.10
CA PRO A 249 12.13 10.21 -5.46
C PRO A 249 11.58 9.07 -4.60
N TYR A 250 10.25 9.00 -4.43
CA TYR A 250 9.61 8.13 -3.44
C TYR A 250 8.15 7.85 -3.80
N LEU A 251 7.85 6.71 -4.46
CA LEU A 251 6.55 6.02 -4.47
C LEU A 251 6.55 4.82 -5.46
N ILE A 252 5.40 4.13 -5.53
CA ILE A 252 4.91 3.25 -6.63
C ILE A 252 5.47 3.58 -8.02
N LEU A 253 5.50 4.86 -8.40
CA LEU A 253 5.89 5.28 -9.74
C LEU A 253 7.38 5.66 -9.88
N GLN A 254 8.24 5.29 -8.92
CA GLN A 254 9.68 5.48 -9.05
C GLN A 254 10.20 4.71 -10.26
N ARG A 255 10.96 5.36 -11.15
CA ARG A 255 11.44 4.79 -12.43
C ARG A 255 10.32 4.38 -13.39
N HIS A 256 9.18 5.08 -13.35
CA HIS A 256 8.10 4.91 -14.31
C HIS A 256 8.01 6.11 -15.24
N SER A 257 7.55 5.86 -16.47
CA SER A 257 7.39 6.88 -17.50
C SER A 257 6.03 6.76 -18.17
N PHE A 258 5.52 7.89 -18.64
CA PHE A 258 4.54 7.86 -19.72
C PHE A 258 5.28 7.63 -21.04
N HIS A 259 4.86 6.61 -21.77
CA HIS A 259 5.42 6.21 -23.05
C HIS A 259 4.45 6.63 -24.15
N PHE A 260 4.88 7.57 -25.00
CA PHE A 260 4.12 8.05 -26.15
C PHE A 260 4.74 7.53 -27.44
N PHE A 261 4.01 6.73 -28.19
CA PHE A 261 4.48 6.17 -29.47
C PHE A 261 4.13 7.11 -30.63
N ASN A 262 5.09 7.32 -31.53
CA ASN A 262 4.95 8.14 -32.72
C ASN A 262 5.65 7.50 -33.92
N MET A 263 4.95 6.55 -34.54
CA MET A 263 5.37 5.79 -35.70
C MET A 263 4.80 6.40 -36.99
N ASP A 264 5.54 6.30 -38.09
CA ASP A 264 5.00 6.61 -39.42
C ASP A 264 3.82 5.66 -39.72
N PRO A 265 2.63 6.17 -40.09
CA PRO A 265 1.47 5.32 -40.42
C PRO A 265 1.75 4.26 -41.49
N ASN A 266 2.69 4.49 -42.40
CA ASN A 266 3.04 3.58 -43.50
C ASN A 266 4.18 2.61 -43.16
N LEU A 267 4.76 2.70 -41.97
CA LEU A 267 5.84 1.81 -41.54
C LEU A 267 5.30 0.39 -41.32
N ASP A 268 5.91 -0.57 -42.01
CA ASP A 268 5.72 -1.98 -41.67
C ASP A 268 6.52 -2.31 -40.40
N MET A 269 5.81 -2.49 -39.29
CA MET A 269 6.43 -2.73 -37.98
C MET A 269 7.14 -4.09 -37.88
N ASP A 270 6.80 -5.07 -38.70
CA ASP A 270 7.49 -6.37 -38.69
C ASP A 270 8.94 -6.23 -39.19
N THR A 271 9.24 -5.20 -40.00
CA THR A 271 10.62 -4.89 -40.45
C THR A 271 11.53 -4.39 -39.33
N LEU A 272 10.98 -4.00 -38.18
CA LEU A 272 11.75 -3.55 -37.02
C LEU A 272 12.24 -4.72 -36.16
N LEU A 273 11.71 -5.93 -36.40
CA LEU A 273 12.01 -7.11 -35.61
C LEU A 273 13.18 -7.89 -36.24
N PRO A 274 13.93 -8.68 -35.44
CA PRO A 274 14.93 -9.60 -36.00
C PRO A 274 14.29 -10.59 -36.99
N ASP A 275 14.95 -10.88 -38.11
CA ASP A 275 14.45 -11.80 -39.15
C ASP A 275 14.13 -13.20 -38.59
N ASP A 276 14.89 -13.63 -37.57
CA ASP A 276 14.73 -14.92 -36.90
C ASP A 276 13.73 -14.88 -35.72
N PHE A 277 13.03 -13.76 -35.50
CA PHE A 277 11.96 -13.60 -34.51
C PHE A 277 10.58 -13.61 -35.19
N THR A 278 10.17 -14.79 -35.65
CA THR A 278 8.97 -14.94 -36.48
C THR A 278 7.67 -14.73 -35.72
N ARG A 279 6.59 -14.47 -36.47
CA ARG A 279 5.24 -14.35 -35.91
C ARG A 279 4.79 -15.63 -35.21
N GLU A 280 5.15 -16.81 -35.72
CA GLU A 280 4.86 -18.10 -35.10
C GLU A 280 5.46 -18.20 -33.69
N MET A 281 6.72 -17.76 -33.51
CA MET A 281 7.37 -17.75 -32.20
C MET A 281 6.63 -16.83 -31.22
N ARG A 282 6.16 -15.67 -31.69
CA ARG A 282 5.36 -14.75 -30.87
C ARG A 282 4.03 -15.36 -30.44
N LEU A 283 3.35 -16.05 -31.35
CA LEU A 283 2.11 -16.78 -31.07
C LEU A 283 2.32 -17.99 -30.14
N GLU A 284 3.47 -18.67 -30.23
CA GLU A 284 3.84 -19.75 -29.31
C GLU A 284 4.09 -19.22 -27.90
N LYS A 285 4.94 -18.20 -27.75
CA LYS A 285 5.18 -17.52 -26.46
C LYS A 285 3.89 -17.01 -25.82
N ARG A 286 2.98 -16.49 -26.63
CA ARG A 286 1.66 -16.07 -26.17
C ARG A 286 0.86 -17.25 -25.59
N ARG A 287 0.86 -18.40 -26.27
CA ARG A 287 0.20 -19.63 -25.80
C ARG A 287 0.82 -20.17 -24.51
N GLU A 288 2.14 -20.11 -24.39
CA GLU A 288 2.85 -20.46 -23.14
C GLU A 288 2.38 -19.58 -21.97
N TYR A 289 2.35 -18.25 -22.16
CA TYR A 289 1.87 -17.32 -21.14
C TYR A 289 0.43 -17.61 -20.72
N TYR A 290 -0.47 -17.88 -21.67
CA TYR A 290 -1.85 -18.28 -21.36
C TYR A 290 -1.94 -19.55 -20.52
N GLN A 291 -1.08 -20.53 -20.80
CA GLN A 291 -1.06 -21.79 -20.05
C GLN A 291 -0.55 -21.56 -18.62
N MET A 292 0.54 -20.79 -18.47
CA MET A 292 1.07 -20.40 -17.17
C MET A 292 0.07 -19.58 -16.34
N ASP A 293 -0.65 -18.64 -16.98
CA ASP A 293 -1.62 -17.80 -16.30
C ASP A 293 -2.86 -18.59 -15.83
N LYS A 294 -3.27 -19.63 -16.57
CA LYS A 294 -4.32 -20.58 -16.09
C LYS A 294 -3.91 -21.33 -14.83
N GLU A 295 -2.61 -21.53 -14.65
CA GLU A 295 -2.01 -22.20 -13.49
C GLU A 295 -1.64 -21.21 -12.38
N ARG A 296 -1.79 -19.90 -12.64
CA ARG A 296 -1.44 -18.83 -11.71
C ARG A 296 -2.48 -18.71 -10.60
N ASN A 297 -1.98 -18.36 -9.42
CA ASN A 297 -2.79 -18.11 -8.24
C ASN A 297 -3.84 -17.02 -8.49
N ASP A 298 -5.10 -17.31 -8.17
CA ASP A 298 -6.18 -16.33 -8.12
C ASP A 298 -6.34 -15.76 -6.69
N TYR A 299 -7.31 -14.88 -6.49
CA TYR A 299 -7.60 -14.35 -5.16
C TYR A 299 -7.93 -15.45 -4.11
N LYS A 300 -8.44 -16.63 -4.53
CA LYS A 300 -8.72 -17.73 -3.59
C LYS A 300 -7.42 -18.35 -3.09
N HIS A 301 -6.43 -18.46 -3.95
CA HIS A 301 -5.08 -18.83 -3.54
C HIS A 301 -4.50 -17.83 -2.55
N LEU A 302 -4.66 -16.52 -2.76
CA LEU A 302 -4.22 -15.51 -1.79
C LEU A 302 -4.92 -15.68 -0.44
N ILE A 303 -6.26 -15.81 -0.44
CA ILE A 303 -7.02 -16.00 0.81
C ILE A 303 -6.49 -17.23 1.56
N LYS A 304 -6.37 -18.36 0.87
CA LYS A 304 -5.88 -19.60 1.46
C LYS A 304 -4.45 -19.43 2.00
N MET A 305 -3.55 -18.86 1.21
CA MET A 305 -2.17 -18.61 1.59
C MET A 305 -2.10 -17.67 2.81
N CYS A 306 -2.83 -16.56 2.82
CA CYS A 306 -2.89 -15.66 3.96
C CYS A 306 -3.42 -16.40 5.20
N GLU A 307 -4.57 -17.07 5.12
CA GLU A 307 -5.15 -17.78 6.26
C GLU A 307 -4.22 -18.88 6.81
N GLU A 308 -3.61 -19.68 5.94
CA GLU A 308 -2.67 -20.74 6.31
C GLU A 308 -1.38 -20.17 6.91
N ASN A 309 -0.74 -19.22 6.24
CA ASN A 309 0.50 -18.61 6.71
C ASN A 309 0.29 -17.89 8.05
N PHE A 310 -0.80 -17.13 8.19
CA PHE A 310 -1.11 -16.45 9.46
C PHE A 310 -1.42 -17.44 10.58
N ALA A 311 -2.12 -18.56 10.30
CA ALA A 311 -2.37 -19.58 11.31
C ALA A 311 -1.08 -20.26 11.79
N GLU A 312 -0.16 -20.55 10.88
CA GLU A 312 1.14 -21.16 11.21
C GLU A 312 2.05 -20.20 11.98
N ILE A 313 1.97 -18.90 11.70
CA ILE A 313 2.68 -17.82 12.39
C ILE A 313 2.40 -17.74 13.90
N PHE A 314 1.19 -18.09 14.35
CA PHE A 314 0.87 -18.19 15.78
C PHE A 314 1.29 -19.54 16.41
N LYS A 315 1.63 -20.54 15.59
CA LYS A 315 2.03 -21.88 16.04
C LYS A 315 3.55 -22.11 16.00
N ALA A 316 4.28 -21.37 15.15
CA ALA A 316 5.70 -21.57 14.93
C ALA A 316 6.53 -21.28 16.20
N GLU A 317 7.36 -22.24 16.60
CA GLU A 317 8.22 -22.12 17.79
C GLU A 317 9.29 -21.02 17.66
N ASN A 318 9.66 -20.66 16.42
CA ASN A 318 10.81 -19.79 16.12
C ASN A 318 10.38 -18.37 15.70
N GLY A 319 9.11 -18.18 15.29
CA GLY A 319 8.52 -16.89 14.93
C GLY A 319 9.27 -16.10 13.83
N GLU A 320 10.08 -16.76 12.99
CA GLU A 320 10.87 -16.11 11.93
C GLU A 320 9.99 -15.66 10.75
N ASN A 321 8.95 -16.45 10.41
CA ASN A 321 8.02 -16.16 9.32
C ASN A 321 7.09 -14.95 9.58
N TRP A 322 7.06 -14.39 10.80
CA TRP A 322 6.25 -13.22 11.14
C TRP A 322 6.67 -11.97 10.34
N PHE A 323 7.96 -11.85 10.02
CA PHE A 323 8.53 -10.64 9.43
C PHE A 323 8.34 -10.57 7.91
N GLU A 324 8.54 -11.69 7.19
CA GLU A 324 8.53 -11.74 5.73
C GLU A 324 7.16 -11.45 5.11
N MET A 325 6.08 -11.70 5.83
CA MET A 325 4.71 -11.55 5.31
C MET A 325 4.06 -10.18 5.62
N CYS A 326 4.66 -9.34 6.47
CA CYS A 326 3.99 -8.15 7.00
C CYS A 326 4.46 -6.80 6.42
N SER A 327 5.41 -6.78 5.47
CA SER A 327 5.95 -5.51 4.97
C SER A 327 5.11 -4.88 3.85
N GLU A 328 4.35 -5.66 3.08
CA GLU A 328 3.58 -5.20 1.91
C GLU A 328 2.09 -5.62 1.92
N ASP A 329 1.75 -6.64 2.71
CA ASP A 329 0.42 -7.21 2.77
C ASP A 329 -0.47 -6.57 3.85
N ARG A 330 -1.78 -6.62 3.62
CA ARG A 330 -2.82 -6.31 4.60
C ARG A 330 -3.11 -7.58 5.38
N VAL A 331 -3.05 -7.49 6.71
CA VAL A 331 -3.34 -8.63 7.58
C VAL A 331 -4.81 -9.09 7.43
N PRO A 332 -5.14 -10.37 7.66
CA PRO A 332 -6.46 -10.90 7.39
C PRO A 332 -7.47 -10.30 8.36
N ARG A 333 -8.73 -10.31 7.96
CA ARG A 333 -9.83 -9.74 8.74
C ARG A 333 -9.90 -10.27 10.19
N SER A 334 -9.54 -11.53 10.41
CA SER A 334 -9.49 -12.14 11.74
C SER A 334 -8.51 -11.45 12.69
N ILE A 335 -7.46 -10.82 12.17
CA ILE A 335 -6.48 -10.02 12.94
C ILE A 335 -6.95 -8.57 13.03
N LEU A 336 -7.48 -8.01 11.93
CA LEU A 336 -8.00 -6.64 11.93
C LEU A 336 -9.12 -6.44 12.97
N CYS A 337 -10.01 -7.43 13.13
CA CYS A 337 -11.18 -7.34 14.01
C CYS A 337 -10.97 -7.96 15.40
N SER A 338 -9.86 -8.65 15.68
CA SER A 338 -9.67 -9.33 16.97
C SER A 338 -8.23 -9.30 17.42
N TRP A 339 -8.04 -9.04 18.71
CA TRP A 339 -6.73 -9.07 19.32
C TRP A 339 -6.24 -10.50 19.52
N HIS A 340 -4.99 -10.76 19.12
CA HIS A 340 -4.29 -12.03 19.33
C HIS A 340 -3.00 -11.82 20.12
N THR A 341 -2.61 -12.81 20.93
CA THR A 341 -1.30 -12.82 21.61
C THR A 341 -0.17 -12.84 20.58
N PRO A 342 0.96 -12.16 20.81
CA PRO A 342 2.13 -12.29 19.95
C PRO A 342 2.71 -13.72 20.03
N ALA A 343 3.49 -14.12 19.00
CA ALA A 343 4.21 -15.38 19.01
C ALA A 343 5.24 -15.45 20.16
N ARG A 344 5.70 -16.66 20.49
CA ARG A 344 6.70 -16.89 21.55
C ARG A 344 7.95 -16.03 21.33
N GLY A 345 8.44 -15.37 22.38
CA GLY A 345 9.59 -14.47 22.32
C GLY A 345 9.33 -13.10 21.68
N TRP A 346 8.10 -12.82 21.23
CA TRP A 346 7.69 -11.50 20.75
C TRP A 346 6.94 -10.74 21.85
N ILE A 347 7.19 -9.43 21.91
CA ILE A 347 6.42 -8.48 22.72
C ILE A 347 5.47 -7.72 21.80
N LYS A 348 4.29 -7.34 22.28
CA LYS A 348 3.30 -6.57 21.52
C LYS A 348 2.97 -5.25 22.20
N LEU A 349 3.12 -4.15 21.48
CA LEU A 349 2.66 -2.81 21.83
C LEU A 349 1.35 -2.51 21.09
N ASN A 350 0.28 -2.29 21.84
CA ASN A 350 -0.95 -1.70 21.34
C ASN A 350 -1.00 -0.23 21.76
N PHE A 351 -1.22 0.70 20.84
CA PHE A 351 -1.32 2.13 21.13
C PHE A 351 -2.56 2.74 20.47
N SER A 352 -3.07 3.83 21.04
CA SER A 352 -4.16 4.62 20.44
C SER A 352 -4.09 6.05 20.93
N GLY A 353 -4.44 6.98 20.05
CA GLY A 353 -4.66 8.39 20.32
C GLY A 353 -6.07 8.79 19.93
N ILE A 354 -6.69 9.64 20.74
CA ILE A 354 -8.05 10.12 20.51
C ILE A 354 -8.09 11.61 20.81
N SER A 355 -8.53 12.40 19.84
CA SER A 355 -8.99 13.75 20.09
C SER A 355 -10.52 13.79 19.95
N PRO A 356 -11.25 14.35 20.93
CA PRO A 356 -12.60 14.84 20.67
C PRO A 356 -12.52 16.05 19.70
N ASP A 357 -13.60 16.37 19.02
CA ASP A 357 -13.68 17.59 18.20
C ASP A 357 -13.60 18.87 19.07
N GLU A 358 -13.31 20.01 18.42
CA GLU A 358 -13.00 21.40 18.81
C GLU A 358 -12.84 21.83 20.30
N ASN A 359 -13.53 21.22 21.27
CA ASN A 359 -13.55 21.62 22.68
C ASN A 359 -12.98 20.58 23.67
N GLY A 360 -12.55 19.41 23.20
CA GLY A 360 -12.06 18.34 24.06
C GLY A 360 -10.54 18.18 24.10
N SER A 361 -10.02 17.72 25.23
CA SER A 361 -8.60 17.40 25.38
C SER A 361 -8.26 16.10 24.65
N ALA A 362 -7.22 16.11 23.83
CA ALA A 362 -6.65 14.92 23.23
C ALA A 362 -5.97 14.04 24.27
N GLY A 363 -6.18 12.73 24.17
CA GLY A 363 -5.61 11.73 25.04
C GLY A 363 -4.88 10.65 24.25
N PHE A 364 -3.85 10.07 24.85
CA PHE A 364 -3.13 8.94 24.30
C PHE A 364 -2.95 7.85 25.36
N GLY A 365 -2.75 6.62 24.89
CA GLY A 365 -2.41 5.52 25.78
C GLY A 365 -2.05 4.25 25.03
N GLY A 366 -1.50 3.31 25.79
CA GLY A 366 -1.12 2.02 25.23
C GLY A 366 -0.71 1.01 26.29
N VAL A 367 -0.51 -0.20 25.82
CA VAL A 367 -0.23 -1.37 26.64
C VAL A 367 0.78 -2.26 25.94
N ILE A 368 1.75 -2.74 26.70
CA ILE A 368 2.79 -3.67 26.24
C ILE A 368 2.55 -5.02 26.90
N ARG A 369 2.49 -6.08 26.09
CA ARG A 369 2.18 -7.46 26.53
C ARG A 369 3.17 -8.47 25.96
N ASN A 370 3.43 -9.54 26.69
CA ASN A 370 4.21 -10.69 26.21
C ASN A 370 3.31 -11.77 25.57
N GLU A 371 3.91 -12.89 25.15
CA GLU A 371 3.22 -14.05 24.55
C GLU A 371 2.19 -14.72 25.48
N HIS A 372 2.33 -14.54 26.80
CA HIS A 372 1.41 -15.05 27.81
C HIS A 372 0.29 -14.06 28.16
N ASN A 373 0.14 -12.97 27.39
CA ASN A 373 -0.81 -11.88 27.65
C ASN A 373 -0.57 -11.18 29.00
N HIS A 374 0.62 -11.34 29.61
CA HIS A 374 1.00 -10.58 30.80
C HIS A 374 1.32 -9.15 30.40
N ARG A 375 0.77 -8.18 31.15
CA ARG A 375 1.03 -6.76 30.92
C ARG A 375 2.38 -6.40 31.51
N LEU A 376 3.29 -5.96 30.65
CA LEU A 376 4.64 -5.55 31.01
C LEU A 376 4.68 -4.04 31.30
N VAL A 377 3.94 -3.25 30.51
CA VAL A 377 3.79 -1.81 30.76
C VAL A 377 2.40 -1.37 30.35
N THR A 378 1.86 -0.38 31.04
CA THR A 378 0.69 0.39 30.61
C THR A 378 1.01 1.86 30.74
N TYR A 379 0.54 2.69 29.82
CA TYR A 379 0.73 4.13 29.91
C TYR A 379 -0.47 4.89 29.37
N LYS A 380 -0.63 6.11 29.86
CA LYS A 380 -1.59 7.09 29.33
C LYS A 380 -1.16 8.51 29.65
N GLY A 381 -1.61 9.45 28.83
CA GLY A 381 -1.40 10.87 29.06
C GLY A 381 -2.37 11.73 28.25
N SER A 382 -2.25 13.04 28.44
CA SER A 382 -3.00 14.04 27.70
C SER A 382 -2.04 14.91 26.89
N LEU A 383 -2.51 15.38 25.75
CA LEU A 383 -1.84 16.40 24.94
C LEU A 383 -2.58 17.74 24.96
N TYR A 384 -3.63 17.87 25.77
CA TYR A 384 -4.51 19.03 25.77
C TYR A 384 -5.06 19.30 24.38
N GLN A 385 -4.63 20.37 23.71
CA GLN A 385 -5.09 20.72 22.38
C GLN A 385 -4.18 20.11 21.32
N ALA A 386 -4.60 18.98 20.76
CA ALA A 386 -3.94 18.32 19.63
C ALA A 386 -4.99 17.53 18.83
N ASP A 387 -4.75 17.29 17.54
CA ASP A 387 -5.62 16.43 16.75
C ASP A 387 -5.31 14.94 16.94
N SER A 388 -6.19 14.07 16.42
CA SER A 388 -6.06 12.61 16.53
C SER A 388 -4.79 12.06 15.89
N ILE A 389 -4.24 12.69 14.84
CA ILE A 389 -3.00 12.23 14.20
C ILE A 389 -1.81 12.46 15.13
N VAL A 390 -1.70 13.66 15.72
CA VAL A 390 -0.68 13.97 16.71
C VAL A 390 -0.82 13.07 17.94
N ALA A 391 -2.05 12.86 18.42
CA ALA A 391 -2.31 11.98 19.55
C ALA A 391 -1.90 10.52 19.29
N ASN A 392 -2.14 9.99 18.09
CA ASN A 392 -1.73 8.63 17.73
C ASN A 392 -0.21 8.50 17.57
N ALA A 393 0.44 9.47 16.93
CA ALA A 393 1.90 9.48 16.82
C ALA A 393 2.56 9.56 18.20
N GLU A 394 2.03 10.39 19.10
CA GLU A 394 2.53 10.48 20.48
C GLU A 394 2.27 9.20 21.27
N ALA A 395 1.10 8.58 21.10
CA ALA A 395 0.77 7.31 21.73
C ALA A 395 1.85 6.27 21.39
N LEU A 396 2.22 6.14 20.11
CA LEU A 396 3.29 5.24 19.68
C LEU A 396 4.65 5.64 20.28
N ARG A 397 5.04 6.92 20.16
CA ARG A 397 6.30 7.45 20.69
C ARG A 397 6.51 7.13 22.17
N GLN A 398 5.49 7.37 22.99
CA GLN A 398 5.53 7.10 24.42
C GLN A 398 5.55 5.60 24.74
N GLY A 399 4.87 4.77 23.94
CA GLY A 399 4.93 3.32 24.04
C GLY A 399 6.33 2.78 23.80
N LEU A 400 7.03 3.31 22.79
CA LEU A 400 8.41 2.92 22.50
C LEU A 400 9.39 3.40 23.57
N ARG A 401 9.21 4.61 24.13
CA ARG A 401 9.98 5.08 25.29
C ARG A 401 9.80 4.18 26.52
N CYS A 402 8.66 3.52 26.65
CA CYS A 402 8.38 2.58 27.74
C CYS A 402 9.12 1.24 27.62
N LEU A 403 9.72 0.92 26.46
CA LEU A 403 10.48 -0.34 26.29
C LEU A 403 11.69 -0.45 27.21
N LYS A 404 12.22 0.68 27.69
CA LYS A 404 13.31 0.73 28.68
C LYS A 404 12.99 0.00 30.01
N TYR A 405 11.71 -0.26 30.29
CA TYR A 405 11.27 -0.99 31.49
C TYR A 405 11.21 -2.52 31.30
N ILE A 406 11.50 -3.05 30.11
CA ILE A 406 11.29 -4.46 29.73
C ILE A 406 12.59 -5.08 29.16
N SER A 407 13.75 -4.52 29.52
CA SER A 407 15.04 -4.84 28.90
C SER A 407 15.45 -6.33 29.02
N PRO A 408 16.06 -6.95 27.99
CA PRO A 408 16.23 -6.49 26.60
C PRO A 408 15.14 -7.02 25.64
N ILE A 409 14.72 -6.19 24.68
CA ILE A 409 13.73 -6.53 23.65
C ILE A 409 14.43 -6.79 22.32
N LYS A 410 14.14 -7.92 21.69
CA LYS A 410 14.67 -8.29 20.36
C LYS A 410 13.60 -8.27 19.26
N LYS A 411 12.35 -8.61 19.61
CA LYS A 411 11.25 -8.74 18.66
C LYS A 411 10.00 -8.02 19.16
N LEU A 412 9.42 -7.14 18.33
CA LEU A 412 8.30 -6.26 18.71
C LEU A 412 7.21 -6.23 17.63
N VAL A 413 5.97 -6.49 18.04
CA VAL A 413 4.76 -6.24 17.26
C VAL A 413 4.16 -4.91 17.69
N ILE A 414 3.77 -4.08 16.73
CA ILE A 414 3.14 -2.78 16.97
C ILE A 414 1.78 -2.77 16.28
N GLU A 415 0.73 -2.53 17.06
CA GLU A 415 -0.66 -2.44 16.60
C GLU A 415 -1.26 -1.09 16.98
N GLY A 416 -1.91 -0.44 16.02
CA GLY A 416 -2.61 0.82 16.20
C GLY A 416 -3.86 0.91 15.31
N ASP A 417 -4.78 1.80 15.68
CA ASP A 417 -6.09 1.96 15.06
C ASP A 417 -6.24 3.21 14.18
N ASP A 418 -5.14 3.93 13.93
CA ASP A 418 -5.05 4.99 12.92
C ASP A 418 -4.21 4.52 11.72
N LEU A 419 -4.89 4.34 10.58
CA LEU A 419 -4.28 3.80 9.36
C LEU A 419 -3.12 4.68 8.86
N SER A 420 -3.26 6.01 8.94
CA SER A 420 -2.26 6.93 8.43
C SER A 420 -1.00 6.90 9.29
N VAL A 421 -1.13 6.95 10.61
CA VAL A 421 0.01 6.82 11.53
C VAL A 421 0.72 5.49 11.39
N ILE A 422 -0.01 4.39 11.23
CA ILE A 422 0.59 3.07 10.98
C ILE A 422 1.41 3.08 9.68
N ARG A 423 0.86 3.63 8.60
CA ARG A 423 1.57 3.72 7.32
C ARG A 423 2.83 4.55 7.43
N TRP A 424 2.78 5.71 8.07
CA TRP A 424 3.97 6.55 8.27
C TRP A 424 5.02 5.87 9.16
N ALA A 425 4.59 5.21 10.25
CA ALA A 425 5.49 4.41 11.09
C ALA A 425 6.10 3.21 10.35
N SER A 426 5.42 2.70 9.32
CA SER A 426 5.90 1.63 8.43
C SER A 426 6.71 2.16 7.25
N LYS A 427 7.18 3.42 7.30
CA LYS A 427 7.89 4.08 6.20
C LYS A 427 7.05 4.14 4.92
N GLY A 428 5.78 4.50 5.06
CA GLY A 428 4.91 4.85 3.96
C GLY A 428 5.24 6.23 3.36
N PRO A 429 4.33 6.82 2.57
CA PRO A 429 4.51 8.12 1.92
C PRO A 429 4.77 9.26 2.90
N GLU A 430 5.04 10.44 2.36
CA GLU A 430 5.37 11.65 3.15
C GLU A 430 4.37 11.92 4.29
N PRO A 431 4.83 12.00 5.56
CA PRO A 431 3.99 12.37 6.69
C PRO A 431 3.77 13.88 6.77
N PRO A 432 2.70 14.35 7.45
CA PRO A 432 2.52 15.76 7.73
C PRO A 432 3.58 16.28 8.70
N GLU A 433 4.01 17.52 8.51
CA GLU A 433 5.11 18.14 9.26
C GLU A 433 4.93 18.07 10.78
N LYS A 434 3.69 18.20 11.25
CA LYS A 434 3.31 18.18 12.67
C LYS A 434 3.67 16.90 13.45
N ILE A 435 3.98 15.79 12.76
CA ILE A 435 4.40 14.53 13.41
C ILE A 435 5.83 14.10 13.05
N THR A 436 6.54 14.87 12.23
CA THR A 436 7.88 14.49 11.72
C THR A 436 8.88 14.28 12.86
N GLU A 437 8.88 15.15 13.88
CA GLU A 437 9.74 14.98 15.05
C GLU A 437 9.46 13.66 15.79
N ALA A 438 8.18 13.35 16.00
CA ALA A 438 7.78 12.11 16.67
C ALA A 438 8.23 10.87 15.87
N LEU A 439 8.06 10.90 14.55
CA LEU A 439 8.49 9.81 13.66
C LEU A 439 10.02 9.63 13.66
N CYS A 440 10.80 10.72 13.63
CA CYS A 440 12.26 10.64 13.72
C CYS A 440 12.71 9.91 14.99
N GLU A 441 12.12 10.22 16.14
CA GLU A 441 12.41 9.52 17.38
C GLU A 441 11.92 8.07 17.36
N ILE A 442 10.71 7.82 16.86
CA ILE A 442 10.16 6.47 16.68
C ILE A 442 11.15 5.60 15.88
N PHE A 443 11.65 6.09 14.74
CA PHE A 443 12.61 5.34 13.93
C PHE A 443 13.93 5.07 14.67
N GLY A 444 14.42 6.03 15.45
CA GLY A 444 15.59 5.82 16.31
C GLY A 444 15.36 4.76 17.37
N LEU A 445 14.18 4.76 18.03
CA LEU A 445 13.82 3.80 19.06
C LEU A 445 13.60 2.38 18.53
N LEU A 446 13.28 2.23 17.24
CA LEU A 446 13.09 0.93 16.59
C LEU A 446 14.40 0.34 16.04
N GLN A 447 15.50 1.09 16.03
CA GLN A 447 16.77 0.63 15.49
C GLN A 447 17.28 -0.61 16.26
N GLY A 448 17.62 -1.67 15.52
CA GLY A 448 18.14 -2.92 16.09
C GLY A 448 17.07 -3.86 16.68
N ILE A 449 15.79 -3.54 16.53
CA ILE A 449 14.67 -4.42 16.92
C ILE A 449 14.08 -5.06 15.66
N GLN A 450 13.81 -6.36 15.69
CA GLN A 450 12.99 -7.00 14.68
C GLN A 450 11.53 -6.57 14.88
N ILE A 451 10.96 -5.85 13.92
CA ILE A 451 9.67 -5.17 14.06
C ILE A 451 8.63 -5.69 13.07
N VAL A 452 7.38 -5.73 13.53
CA VAL A 452 6.19 -5.88 12.67
C VAL A 452 5.20 -4.79 13.08
N ILE A 453 4.74 -3.99 12.13
CA ILE A 453 3.80 -2.88 12.37
C ILE A 453 2.60 -3.10 11.47
N TYR A 454 1.39 -3.15 12.03
CA TYR A 454 0.18 -3.21 11.20
C TYR A 454 -1.00 -2.52 11.85
N TYR A 455 -1.92 -2.14 10.97
CA TYR A 455 -3.18 -1.51 11.29
C TYR A 455 -4.16 -2.56 11.81
N VAL A 456 -4.94 -2.21 12.81
CA VAL A 456 -6.07 -3.01 13.30
C VAL A 456 -7.29 -2.12 13.50
N TYR A 457 -8.48 -2.70 13.46
CA TYR A 457 -9.69 -1.95 13.76
C TYR A 457 -9.86 -1.67 15.25
N GLU A 458 -10.70 -0.68 15.56
CA GLU A 458 -10.93 -0.21 16.93
C GLU A 458 -11.31 -1.37 17.88
N GLU A 459 -12.11 -2.33 17.40
CA GLU A 459 -12.52 -3.50 18.16
C GLU A 459 -11.35 -4.40 18.63
N ALA A 460 -10.28 -4.50 17.84
CA ALA A 460 -9.07 -5.23 18.20
C ALA A 460 -8.17 -4.41 19.15
N ASN A 461 -8.31 -3.08 19.15
CA ASN A 461 -7.44 -2.17 19.90
C ASN A 461 -8.10 -1.54 21.15
N MET A 462 -9.26 -2.05 21.58
CA MET A 462 -10.11 -1.46 22.62
C MET A 462 -9.41 -1.09 23.93
N LEU A 463 -8.40 -1.85 24.36
CA LEU A 463 -7.69 -1.56 25.61
C LEU A 463 -6.85 -0.29 25.50
N ALA A 464 -6.08 -0.13 24.42
CA ALA A 464 -5.32 1.09 24.16
C ALA A 464 -6.25 2.29 23.98
N ARG A 465 -7.35 2.10 23.24
CA ARG A 465 -8.38 3.13 23.03
C ARG A 465 -9.00 3.60 24.36
N LYS A 466 -9.37 2.69 25.26
CA LYS A 466 -9.86 3.02 26.63
C LYS A 466 -8.80 3.79 27.43
N LEU A 467 -7.53 3.46 27.28
CA LEU A 467 -6.43 4.17 27.94
C LEU A 467 -6.29 5.59 27.40
N ALA A 468 -6.42 5.80 26.10
CA ALA A 468 -6.42 7.12 25.47
C ALA A 468 -7.57 8.01 25.97
N ILE A 469 -8.81 7.48 26.02
CA ILE A 469 -9.97 8.21 26.59
C ILE A 469 -9.72 8.62 28.04
N LYS A 470 -9.15 7.71 28.86
CA LYS A 470 -8.77 8.01 30.24
C LYS A 470 -7.55 8.94 30.32
N GLY A 471 -6.72 8.95 29.29
CA GLY A 471 -5.52 9.78 29.11
C GLY A 471 -5.89 11.24 28.96
N ALA A 472 -6.91 11.56 28.16
CA ALA A 472 -7.44 12.91 27.94
C ALA A 472 -7.78 13.68 29.23
N LYS A 473 -8.13 12.96 30.31
CA LYS A 473 -8.46 13.53 31.63
C LYS A 473 -7.25 13.61 32.59
N SER A 474 -6.06 13.22 32.14
CA SER A 474 -4.86 13.10 32.97
C SER A 474 -4.02 14.37 32.88
N ARG A 475 -3.55 14.89 34.02
CA ARG A 475 -2.67 16.07 34.06
C ARG A 475 -1.23 15.77 33.64
N ASP A 476 -0.76 14.56 33.97
CA ASP A 476 0.61 14.10 33.71
C ASP A 476 0.61 12.77 32.95
N LEU A 477 1.73 12.45 32.29
CA LEU A 477 2.04 11.11 31.81
C LEU A 477 2.13 10.14 33.00
N GLN A 478 1.36 9.06 32.92
CA GLN A 478 1.35 7.99 33.91
C GLN A 478 1.78 6.69 33.25
N VAL A 479 2.74 6.01 33.90
CA VAL A 479 3.28 4.73 33.45
C VAL A 479 3.16 3.74 34.59
N TRP A 480 2.64 2.55 34.29
CA TRP A 480 2.53 1.45 35.23
C TRP A 480 3.39 0.27 34.79
N VAL A 481 4.17 -0.26 35.74
CA VAL A 481 5.06 -1.40 35.55
C VAL A 481 4.84 -2.45 36.65
N PRO A 482 5.10 -3.75 36.39
CA PRO A 482 5.07 -4.77 37.42
C PRO A 482 6.10 -4.46 38.50
N PRO A 483 5.86 -4.90 39.75
CA PRO A 483 6.93 -4.94 40.74
C PRO A 483 8.09 -5.79 40.21
N SER A 484 9.30 -5.25 40.37
CA SER A 484 10.59 -5.93 40.19
C SER A 484 10.72 -7.13 41.11
#